data_AF-A0A183TZM3-F1
#
_entry.id   AF-A0A183TZM3-F1
#
_cell.length_a   1.000
_cell.length_b   1.000
_cell.length_c   1.000
_cell.angle_alpha   90.00
_cell.angle_beta   90.00
_cell.angle_gamma   90.00
#
_symmetry.space_group_name_H-M   'P 1'
#
loop_
_entity.id
_entity.type
_entity.pdbx_description
1 polymer ?
#
loop_
_entity_poly.entity_id
_entity_poly.type
_entity_poly.pdbx_seq_one_letter_code
_entity_poly.pdbx_strand_id
1 'polypeptide(L)'
;MGDRGRHNDIICVPQLLAMIALLSEVADHRARAALNEYLQPNGKAALPQQISPISEYIRFWEEFAETAAKPGSFNSNRRLLIHPMYTKSYGFETFMALKYLGIEMKIFEPQSGISELIAWIRRSCKTEEGVLTIPYKLWKNPESKTTDLQMTNNQKCPILLFASHFYIPMSTNILDVNHVYVMNFRDKEECEVVACRYWCREMPPFRCISLPSGLMITLPTFCDDIAAYCISNVDENSFKDAKELTDLIATIRTNDEQNYSFVWLTEIYIPLFRGLPTSATNIADALAKSIPRIDKLFQPDGFGDLGMPGHEASHTVSARLTTSIQCLDRIEIMHTPNPTDVTFVKQIPPETESQAILDKPFLLIVWDNLRNAPLYLARIANPVKKRDIRHNLS
;
A
#
# COMPACT_ATOMS: atom_id res chain seq x y z
N MET A 1 -20.71 6.10 4.46
CA MET A 1 -19.38 5.89 3.84
C MET A 1 -18.36 6.65 4.69
N GLY A 2 -17.36 5.95 5.22
CA GLY A 2 -16.32 6.58 6.04
C GLY A 2 -15.44 7.51 5.20
N ASP A 3 -15.03 8.63 5.76
CA ASP A 3 -14.08 9.57 5.16
C ASP A 3 -12.75 8.85 4.85
N ARG A 4 -12.51 8.47 3.59
CA ARG A 4 -11.26 7.84 3.15
C ARG A 4 -10.07 8.82 3.10
N GLY A 5 -10.28 10.09 3.44
CA GLY A 5 -9.24 11.11 3.51
C GLY A 5 -8.59 11.45 2.16
N ARG A 6 -7.69 12.45 2.19
CA ARG A 6 -6.91 12.94 1.03
C ARG A 6 -5.51 12.33 0.98
N HIS A 7 -5.33 11.08 1.40
CA HIS A 7 -4.02 10.40 1.36
C HIS A 7 -4.02 9.27 0.35
N ASN A 8 -2.83 8.89 -0.11
CA ASN A 8 -2.67 7.71 -0.94
C ASN A 8 -2.71 6.48 -0.03
N ASP A 9 -3.55 5.51 -0.37
CA ASP A 9 -3.63 4.23 0.33
C ASP A 9 -2.93 3.19 -0.55
N ILE A 10 -1.75 2.77 -0.14
CA ILE A 10 -0.93 1.80 -0.88
C ILE A 10 -0.80 0.56 -0.01
N ILE A 11 -1.08 -0.61 -0.60
CA ILE A 11 -1.03 -1.91 0.06
C ILE A 11 -0.28 -2.89 -0.84
N CYS A 12 0.78 -3.48 -0.29
CA CYS A 12 1.45 -4.65 -0.83
C CYS A 12 0.77 -5.92 -0.27
N VAL A 13 0.18 -6.73 -1.14
CA VAL A 13 -0.64 -7.87 -0.72
C VAL A 13 0.17 -8.96 -0.01
N PRO A 14 1.39 -9.34 -0.45
CA PRO A 14 2.27 -10.23 0.32
C PRO A 14 2.60 -9.73 1.74
N GLN A 15 2.70 -8.41 1.94
CA GLN A 15 2.94 -7.81 3.25
C GLN A 15 1.70 -7.94 4.15
N LEU A 16 0.51 -7.66 3.60
CA LEU A 16 -0.77 -7.85 4.29
C LEU A 16 -0.97 -9.32 4.71
N LEU A 17 -0.65 -10.28 3.84
CA LEU A 17 -0.75 -11.70 4.14
C LEU A 17 0.22 -12.11 5.26
N ALA A 18 1.45 -11.62 5.25
CA ALA A 18 2.41 -11.89 6.32
C ALA A 18 1.93 -11.33 7.67
N MET A 19 1.34 -10.13 7.68
CA MET A 19 0.75 -9.55 8.88
C MET A 19 -0.39 -10.41 9.42
N ILE A 20 -1.34 -10.81 8.58
CA ILE A 20 -2.46 -11.67 8.99
C ILE A 20 -1.94 -13.01 9.50
N ALA A 21 -0.98 -13.63 8.79
CA ALA A 21 -0.37 -14.89 9.18
C ALA A 21 0.30 -14.80 10.56
N LEU A 22 1.05 -13.73 10.83
CA LEU A 22 1.64 -13.50 12.15
C LEU A 22 0.55 -13.43 13.23
N LEU A 23 -0.45 -12.56 13.04
CA LEU A 23 -1.51 -12.33 14.02
C LEU A 23 -2.34 -13.59 14.30
N SER A 24 -2.57 -14.43 13.28
CA SER A 24 -3.25 -15.72 13.43
C SER A 24 -2.47 -16.71 14.28
N GLU A 25 -1.15 -16.56 14.40
CA GLU A 25 -0.31 -17.43 15.24
C GLU A 25 -0.17 -16.87 16.66
N VAL A 26 0.09 -15.58 16.80
CA VAL A 26 0.59 -14.98 18.06
C VAL A 26 -0.45 -14.25 18.90
N ALA A 27 -1.59 -13.87 18.31
CA ALA A 27 -2.61 -13.11 19.02
C ALA A 27 -3.34 -13.97 20.08
N ASP A 28 -4.10 -13.32 20.96
CA ASP A 28 -4.93 -14.04 21.93
C ASP A 28 -5.92 -14.99 21.23
N HIS A 29 -6.33 -16.05 21.93
CA HIS A 29 -7.26 -17.07 21.42
C HIS A 29 -8.53 -16.48 20.78
N ARG A 30 -9.07 -15.37 21.32
CA ARG A 30 -10.28 -14.73 20.77
C ARG A 30 -10.02 -14.02 19.45
N ALA A 31 -8.91 -13.30 19.36
CA ALA A 31 -8.50 -12.61 18.14
C ALA A 31 -8.15 -13.62 17.04
N ARG A 32 -7.43 -14.69 17.39
CA ARG A 32 -7.15 -15.81 16.47
C ARG A 32 -8.42 -16.49 15.96
N ALA A 33 -9.39 -16.75 16.84
CA ALA A 33 -10.67 -17.32 16.43
C ALA A 33 -11.42 -16.42 15.43
N ALA A 34 -11.45 -15.10 15.66
CA ALA A 34 -12.06 -14.15 14.73
C ALA A 34 -11.38 -14.13 13.36
N LEU A 35 -10.04 -14.13 13.32
CA LEU A 35 -9.27 -14.23 12.07
C LEU A 35 -9.55 -15.54 11.33
N ASN A 36 -9.50 -16.67 12.04
CA ASN A 36 -9.71 -17.99 11.44
C ASN A 36 -11.12 -18.14 10.87
N GLU A 37 -12.14 -17.65 11.58
CA GLU A 37 -13.53 -17.69 11.10
C GLU A 37 -13.72 -16.82 9.85
N TYR A 38 -13.07 -15.66 9.80
CA TYR A 38 -13.11 -14.78 8.63
C TYR A 38 -12.40 -15.37 7.41
N LEU A 39 -11.22 -15.97 7.62
CA LEU A 39 -10.44 -16.61 6.54
C LEU A 39 -11.07 -17.92 6.08
N GLN A 40 -11.82 -18.61 6.95
CA GLN A 40 -12.45 -19.90 6.67
C GLN A 40 -13.91 -19.94 7.16
N PRO A 41 -14.83 -19.22 6.49
CA PRO A 41 -16.23 -19.14 6.92
C PRO A 41 -16.96 -20.49 6.92
N ASN A 42 -16.43 -21.50 6.22
CA ASN A 42 -17.03 -22.83 6.09
C ASN A 42 -16.42 -23.92 7.01
N GLY A 43 -15.61 -23.53 8.01
CA GLY A 43 -15.32 -24.37 9.19
C GLY A 43 -14.47 -25.63 8.97
N LYS A 44 -13.63 -25.71 7.94
CA LYS A 44 -12.72 -26.86 7.78
C LYS A 44 -11.44 -26.68 8.61
N ALA A 45 -11.46 -27.29 9.80
CA ALA A 45 -10.33 -27.56 10.72
C ALA A 45 -9.45 -26.35 11.08
N ALA A 46 -9.37 -26.06 12.39
CA ALA A 46 -8.38 -25.13 12.95
C ALA A 46 -7.02 -25.34 12.25
N LEU A 47 -6.53 -24.31 11.56
CA LEU A 47 -5.25 -24.34 10.85
C LEU A 47 -4.19 -24.95 11.78
N PRO A 48 -3.68 -26.17 11.52
CA PRO A 48 -2.56 -26.68 12.30
C PRO A 48 -1.36 -25.78 11.97
N GLN A 49 -0.90 -24.95 12.91
CA GLN A 49 0.27 -24.04 12.81
C GLN A 49 0.87 -23.97 11.39
N GLN A 50 0.19 -23.24 10.49
CA GLN A 50 0.48 -23.26 9.04
C GLN A 50 1.49 -22.20 8.64
N ILE A 51 2.16 -21.59 9.61
CA ILE A 51 3.07 -20.47 9.38
C ILE A 51 4.20 -20.82 8.41
N SER A 52 4.69 -22.06 8.43
CA SER A 52 5.77 -22.50 7.52
C SER A 52 5.30 -22.54 6.05
N PRO A 53 4.26 -23.30 5.65
CA PRO A 53 3.74 -23.25 4.28
C PRO A 53 3.33 -21.85 3.80
N ILE A 54 2.70 -21.05 4.69
CA ILE A 54 2.29 -19.69 4.35
C ILE A 54 3.53 -18.81 4.10
N SER A 55 4.55 -18.91 4.95
CA SER A 55 5.79 -18.16 4.78
C SER A 55 6.53 -18.52 3.50
N GLU A 56 6.56 -19.80 3.14
CA GLU A 56 7.16 -20.27 1.88
C GLU A 56 6.40 -19.69 0.68
N TYR A 57 5.06 -19.74 0.71
CA TYR A 57 4.24 -19.15 -0.34
C TYR A 57 4.50 -17.64 -0.52
N ILE A 58 4.55 -16.89 0.59
CA ILE A 58 4.84 -15.45 0.57
C ILE A 58 6.23 -15.19 -0.01
N ARG A 59 7.25 -15.94 0.45
CA ARG A 59 8.62 -15.81 -0.06
C ARG A 59 8.69 -16.08 -1.57
N PHE A 60 8.08 -17.15 -2.06
CA PHE A 60 8.05 -17.44 -3.50
C PHE A 60 7.31 -16.37 -4.30
N TRP A 61 6.31 -15.72 -3.70
CA TRP A 61 5.62 -14.60 -4.35
C TRP A 61 6.52 -13.36 -4.42
N GLU A 62 7.26 -13.07 -3.36
CA GLU A 62 8.24 -11.97 -3.31
C GLU A 62 9.40 -12.17 -4.30
N GLU A 63 9.96 -13.38 -4.38
CA GLU A 63 11.01 -13.76 -5.34
C GLU A 63 10.53 -13.63 -6.79
N PHE A 64 9.27 -14.04 -7.05
CA PHE A 64 8.63 -13.84 -8.35
C PHE A 64 8.48 -12.34 -8.67
N ALA A 65 7.96 -11.55 -7.73
CA ALA A 65 7.78 -10.11 -7.92
C ALA A 65 9.10 -9.38 -8.19
N GLU A 66 10.18 -9.75 -7.50
CA GLU A 66 11.53 -9.22 -7.74
C GLU A 66 12.03 -9.54 -9.15
N THR A 67 11.76 -10.74 -9.65
CA THR A 67 12.16 -11.15 -11.00
C THR A 67 11.34 -10.45 -12.07
N ALA A 68 10.01 -10.45 -11.93
CA ALA A 68 9.08 -9.90 -12.91
C ALA A 68 9.06 -8.37 -12.95
N ALA A 69 9.50 -7.68 -11.88
CA ALA A 69 9.60 -6.23 -11.87
C ALA A 69 10.73 -5.67 -12.74
N LYS A 70 11.68 -6.49 -13.23
CA LYS A 70 12.81 -6.01 -14.06
C LYS A 70 12.30 -5.45 -15.41
N PRO A 71 12.86 -4.33 -15.92
CA PRO A 71 14.04 -3.59 -15.44
C PRO A 71 13.80 -2.63 -14.26
N GLY A 72 12.59 -2.56 -13.72
CA GLY A 72 12.28 -1.90 -12.46
C GLY A 72 12.81 -2.68 -11.25
N SER A 73 12.11 -2.61 -10.11
CA SER A 73 12.54 -3.26 -8.87
C SER A 73 11.37 -3.55 -7.94
N PHE A 74 11.52 -4.60 -7.13
CA PHE A 74 10.67 -4.86 -5.98
C PHE A 74 11.54 -5.07 -4.75
N ASN A 75 11.09 -4.58 -3.60
CA ASN A 75 11.74 -4.81 -2.32
C ASN A 75 10.68 -4.81 -1.21
N SER A 76 10.87 -5.61 -0.18
CA SER A 76 9.91 -5.69 0.91
C SER A 76 10.59 -6.12 2.20
N ASN A 77 10.23 -5.47 3.32
CA ASN A 77 10.88 -5.66 4.61
C ASN A 77 9.86 -5.48 5.74
N ARG A 78 10.07 -6.25 6.82
CA ARG A 78 9.15 -6.31 7.96
C ARG A 78 9.94 -6.13 9.25
N ARG A 79 9.36 -5.39 10.20
CA ARG A 79 10.01 -5.13 11.49
C ARG A 79 9.01 -5.07 12.63
N LEU A 80 9.36 -5.67 13.76
CA LEU A 80 8.73 -5.48 15.05
C LEU A 80 9.55 -4.47 15.84
N LEU A 81 9.05 -3.24 15.96
CA LEU A 81 9.68 -2.21 16.77
C LEU A 81 9.20 -2.33 18.22
N ILE A 82 10.14 -2.48 19.16
CA ILE A 82 9.87 -2.75 20.57
C ILE A 82 10.26 -1.53 21.41
N HIS A 83 9.40 -1.17 22.35
CA HIS A 83 9.66 -0.08 23.27
C HIS A 83 10.80 -0.44 24.24
N PRO A 84 11.82 0.42 24.47
CA PRO A 84 13.02 0.08 25.27
C PRO A 84 12.72 -0.34 26.71
N MET A 85 11.72 0.27 27.35
CA MET A 85 11.30 -0.08 28.73
C MET A 85 10.37 -1.28 28.86
N TYR A 86 9.80 -1.81 27.75
CA TYR A 86 8.80 -2.87 27.77
C TYR A 86 9.24 -4.05 26.90
N THR A 87 10.49 -4.48 27.12
CA THR A 87 11.07 -5.64 26.45
C THR A 87 10.70 -6.92 27.19
N LYS A 88 10.57 -8.02 26.43
CA LYS A 88 10.31 -9.36 26.96
C LYS A 88 10.98 -10.42 26.09
N SER A 89 11.12 -11.61 26.66
CA SER A 89 11.36 -12.82 25.88
C SER A 89 10.06 -13.29 25.24
N TYR A 90 10.12 -13.70 23.98
CA TYR A 90 9.00 -14.29 23.27
C TYR A 90 8.99 -15.81 23.43
N GLY A 91 7.79 -16.40 23.41
CA GLY A 91 7.62 -17.84 23.34
C GLY A 91 8.21 -18.42 22.05
N PHE A 92 8.46 -19.73 22.06
CA PHE A 92 9.05 -20.42 20.91
C PHE A 92 8.22 -20.26 19.63
N GLU A 93 6.90 -20.38 19.72
CA GLU A 93 5.99 -20.25 18.56
C GLU A 93 6.06 -18.86 17.94
N THR A 94 6.01 -17.81 18.77
CA THR A 94 6.18 -16.42 18.35
C THR A 94 7.53 -16.20 17.67
N PHE A 95 8.61 -16.70 18.28
CA PHE A 95 9.94 -16.60 17.70
C PHE A 95 10.02 -17.28 16.32
N MET A 96 9.45 -18.48 16.18
CA MET A 96 9.42 -19.19 14.91
C MET A 96 8.58 -18.46 13.86
N ALA A 97 7.42 -17.91 14.23
CA ALA A 97 6.57 -17.14 13.32
C ALA A 97 7.29 -15.88 12.80
N LEU A 98 7.94 -15.13 13.69
CA LEU A 98 8.75 -13.97 13.31
C LEU A 98 9.90 -14.37 12.36
N LYS A 99 10.59 -15.48 12.65
CA LYS A 99 11.68 -15.99 11.81
C LYS A 99 11.19 -16.41 10.42
N TYR A 100 10.13 -17.21 10.35
CA TYR A 100 9.59 -17.70 9.08
C TYR A 100 9.10 -16.56 8.18
N LEU A 101 8.45 -15.56 8.76
CA LEU A 101 7.96 -14.39 8.02
C LEU A 101 9.02 -13.31 7.76
N GLY A 102 10.27 -13.52 8.19
CA GLY A 102 11.36 -12.56 8.00
C GLY A 102 11.15 -11.23 8.72
N ILE A 103 10.54 -11.25 9.92
CA ILE A 103 10.26 -10.05 10.71
C ILE A 103 11.43 -9.77 11.65
N GLU A 104 12.17 -8.70 11.35
CA GLU A 104 13.27 -8.22 12.19
C GLU A 104 12.74 -7.69 13.52
N MET A 105 13.32 -8.08 14.65
CA MET A 105 13.02 -7.45 15.94
C MET A 105 14.02 -6.34 16.23
N LYS A 106 13.53 -5.14 16.54
CA LYS A 106 14.38 -3.99 16.87
C LYS A 106 13.87 -3.28 18.12
N ILE A 107 14.72 -3.20 19.15
CA ILE A 107 14.46 -2.32 20.30
C ILE A 107 14.74 -0.88 19.87
N PHE A 108 13.79 0.02 20.11
CA PHE A 108 13.94 1.44 19.80
C PHE A 108 14.90 2.09 20.80
N GLU A 109 15.96 2.71 20.28
CA GLU A 109 16.93 3.46 21.06
C GLU A 109 16.58 4.95 21.03
N PRO A 110 16.30 5.62 22.16
CA PRO A 110 15.91 7.03 22.18
C PRO A 110 16.84 7.99 21.41
N GLN A 111 18.15 7.81 21.56
CA GLN A 111 19.16 8.74 21.04
C GLN A 111 19.42 8.59 19.54
N SER A 112 19.35 7.37 19.01
CA SER A 112 19.77 7.01 17.65
C SER A 112 18.62 6.41 16.82
N GLY A 113 17.54 5.98 17.47
CA GLY A 113 16.49 5.15 16.90
C GLY A 113 15.69 5.85 15.82
N ILE A 114 15.54 7.18 15.87
CA ILE A 114 14.92 7.95 14.79
C ILE A 114 15.75 7.85 13.51
N SER A 115 17.05 8.11 13.59
CA SER A 115 17.95 8.05 12.43
C SER A 115 18.07 6.63 11.89
N GLU A 116 18.14 5.62 12.76
CA GLU A 116 18.17 4.21 12.35
C GLU A 116 16.87 3.80 11.66
N LEU A 117 15.72 4.17 12.21
CA LEU A 117 14.42 3.87 11.64
C LEU A 117 14.23 4.55 10.28
N ILE A 118 14.65 5.81 10.14
CA ILE A 118 14.69 6.51 8.85
C ILE A 118 15.57 5.75 7.85
N ALA A 119 16.75 5.29 8.27
CA ALA A 119 17.63 4.51 7.40
C ALA A 119 17.00 3.17 7.00
N TRP A 120 16.30 2.49 7.91
CA TRP A 120 15.53 1.28 7.59
C TRP A 120 14.43 1.57 6.57
N ILE A 121 13.61 2.61 6.77
CA ILE A 121 12.56 2.99 5.81
C ILE A 121 13.17 3.32 4.44
N ARG A 122 14.27 4.06 4.39
CA ARG A 122 14.96 4.38 3.12
C ARG A 122 15.39 3.14 2.36
N ARG A 123 16.02 2.18 3.05
CA ARG A 123 16.42 0.90 2.43
C ARG A 123 15.22 0.08 1.99
N SER A 124 14.19 -0.03 2.83
CA SER A 124 12.98 -0.81 2.57
C SER A 124 12.16 -0.26 1.41
N CYS A 125 11.96 1.05 1.37
CA CYS A 125 11.21 1.73 0.31
C CYS A 125 12.09 2.17 -0.87
N LYS A 126 13.40 1.86 -0.88
CA LYS A 126 14.38 2.27 -1.90
C LYS A 126 14.35 3.77 -2.23
N THR A 127 14.22 4.63 -1.22
CA THR A 127 14.15 6.09 -1.39
C THR A 127 15.45 6.76 -1.00
N GLU A 128 16.01 7.55 -1.93
CA GLU A 128 17.27 8.28 -1.76
C GLU A 128 17.06 9.78 -1.47
N GLU A 129 15.82 10.29 -1.60
CA GLU A 129 15.55 11.72 -1.64
C GLU A 129 14.88 12.29 -0.39
N GLY A 130 15.17 13.57 -0.10
CA GLY A 130 14.43 14.42 0.83
C GLY A 130 14.73 14.24 2.33
N VAL A 131 14.24 15.23 3.11
CA VAL A 131 14.15 15.13 4.58
C VAL A 131 13.03 14.13 4.89
N LEU A 132 13.39 12.85 5.02
CA LEU A 132 12.44 11.83 5.39
C LEU A 132 12.09 11.99 6.87
N THR A 133 10.86 12.42 7.15
CA THR A 133 10.26 12.28 8.47
C THR A 133 9.60 10.91 8.57
N ILE A 134 9.52 10.36 9.78
CA ILE A 134 8.79 9.12 10.02
C ILE A 134 7.31 9.40 9.74
N PRO A 135 6.67 8.74 8.77
CA PRO A 135 5.31 9.07 8.33
C PRO A 135 4.23 8.50 9.27
N TYR A 136 4.58 8.23 10.53
CA TYR A 136 3.68 7.76 11.57
C TYR A 136 4.19 8.22 12.94
N LYS A 137 3.29 8.21 13.92
CA LYS A 137 3.67 8.56 15.30
C LYS A 137 4.29 7.34 15.95
N LEU A 138 5.42 7.51 16.64
CA LEU A 138 5.92 6.51 17.59
C LEU A 138 5.11 6.56 18.89
N TRP A 139 5.44 5.68 19.86
CA TRP A 139 4.88 5.82 21.20
C TRP A 139 5.12 7.21 21.77
N LYS A 140 4.15 7.72 22.51
CA LYS A 140 4.30 8.97 23.23
C LYS A 140 5.26 8.79 24.39
N ASN A 141 6.17 9.75 24.58
CA ASN A 141 7.22 9.71 25.62
C ASN A 141 8.00 8.39 25.62
N PRO A 142 8.68 8.02 24.51
CA PRO A 142 9.35 6.73 24.39
C PRO A 142 10.52 6.57 25.39
N GLU A 143 10.93 7.67 26.03
CA GLU A 143 12.06 7.75 26.95
C GLU A 143 11.64 7.69 28.43
N SER A 144 10.34 7.83 28.74
CA SER A 144 9.88 7.96 30.14
C SER A 144 8.52 7.31 30.38
N LYS A 145 8.34 6.72 31.57
CA LYS A 145 7.03 6.17 31.99
C LYS A 145 6.01 7.30 32.11
N THR A 146 4.76 7.00 31.75
CA THR A 146 3.63 7.89 31.90
C THR A 146 2.71 7.37 33.02
N THR A 147 1.99 8.27 33.68
CA THR A 147 0.95 7.90 34.66
C THR A 147 -0.39 7.60 34.00
N ASP A 148 -0.54 7.92 32.71
CA ASP A 148 -1.72 7.58 31.92
C ASP A 148 -1.70 6.07 31.61
N LEU A 149 -2.69 5.35 32.15
CA LEU A 149 -2.80 3.89 32.01
C LEU A 149 -2.98 3.47 30.54
N GLN A 150 -3.75 4.22 29.77
CA GLN A 150 -4.02 3.91 28.38
C GLN A 150 -2.76 4.04 27.52
N MET A 151 -1.99 5.11 27.76
CA MET A 151 -0.70 5.31 27.10
C MET A 151 0.32 4.25 27.52
N THR A 152 0.34 3.88 28.80
CA THR A 152 1.21 2.81 29.33
C THR A 152 0.90 1.47 28.66
N ASN A 153 -0.37 1.10 28.56
CA ASN A 153 -0.78 -0.14 27.91
C ASN A 153 -0.45 -0.15 26.42
N ASN A 154 -0.55 0.99 25.73
CA ASN A 154 -0.12 1.12 24.34
C ASN A 154 1.42 1.05 24.16
N GLN A 155 2.20 1.59 25.11
CA GLN A 155 3.67 1.47 25.11
C GLN A 155 4.16 0.03 25.32
N LYS A 156 3.37 -0.79 26.03
CA LYS A 156 3.64 -2.22 26.21
C LYS A 156 3.40 -3.05 24.94
N CYS A 157 2.78 -2.48 23.91
CA CYS A 157 2.64 -3.09 22.59
C CYS A 157 3.81 -2.72 21.69
N PRO A 158 4.41 -3.69 20.98
CA PRO A 158 5.29 -3.36 19.87
C PRO A 158 4.51 -2.72 18.71
N ILE A 159 5.23 -2.04 17.82
CA ILE A 159 4.69 -1.55 16.55
C ILE A 159 5.16 -2.51 15.45
N LEU A 160 4.22 -3.14 14.76
CA LEU A 160 4.47 -3.91 13.54
C LEU A 160 4.62 -2.95 12.36
N LEU A 161 5.75 -3.01 11.68
CA LEU A 161 6.11 -2.19 10.54
C LEU A 161 6.27 -3.07 9.31
N PHE A 162 5.50 -2.74 8.28
CA PHE A 162 5.61 -3.35 6.95
C PHE A 162 6.01 -2.25 5.98
N ALA A 163 7.04 -2.48 5.18
CA ALA A 163 7.52 -1.51 4.22
C ALA A 163 7.92 -2.19 2.93
N SER A 164 7.45 -1.67 1.81
CA SER A 164 7.75 -2.24 0.51
C SER A 164 7.88 -1.18 -0.57
N HIS A 165 8.44 -1.59 -1.69
CA HIS A 165 8.62 -0.79 -2.89
C HIS A 165 8.32 -1.63 -4.11
N PHE A 166 7.53 -1.10 -5.04
CA PHE A 166 7.39 -1.64 -6.37
C PHE A 166 7.55 -0.53 -7.40
N TYR A 167 8.57 -0.69 -8.25
CA TYR A 167 8.85 0.21 -9.36
C TYR A 167 8.37 -0.45 -10.65
N ILE A 168 7.19 -0.04 -11.10
CA ILE A 168 6.47 -0.65 -12.23
C ILE A 168 7.29 -0.47 -13.51
N PRO A 169 7.76 -1.56 -14.13
CA PRO A 169 8.52 -1.47 -15.36
C PRO A 169 7.58 -1.07 -16.51
N MET A 170 7.76 0.14 -17.05
CA MET A 170 6.92 0.67 -18.14
C MET A 170 7.76 1.20 -19.29
N SER A 171 7.30 0.98 -20.53
CA SER A 171 8.01 1.38 -21.74
C SER A 171 8.19 2.90 -21.87
N THR A 172 9.42 3.35 -22.11
CA THR A 172 9.74 4.74 -22.43
C THR A 172 9.05 5.24 -23.69
N ASN A 173 8.67 4.33 -24.61
CA ASN A 173 8.01 4.70 -25.86
C ASN A 173 6.59 5.22 -25.66
N ILE A 174 6.05 5.06 -24.45
CA ILE A 174 4.67 5.41 -24.10
C ILE A 174 4.63 6.58 -23.14
N LEU A 175 5.72 6.91 -22.44
CA LEU A 175 5.74 8.03 -21.51
C LEU A 175 6.39 9.27 -22.12
N ASP A 176 5.70 10.42 -22.09
CA ASP A 176 6.30 11.71 -22.42
C ASP A 176 7.17 12.21 -21.25
N VAL A 177 8.41 11.75 -21.20
CA VAL A 177 9.37 12.11 -20.14
C VAL A 177 9.81 13.58 -20.16
N ASN A 178 9.57 14.29 -21.26
CA ASN A 178 10.07 15.65 -21.47
C ASN A 178 9.07 16.73 -21.06
N HIS A 179 7.80 16.37 -20.87
CA HIS A 179 6.74 17.34 -20.64
C HIS A 179 5.87 16.94 -19.46
N VAL A 180 5.67 17.92 -18.58
CA VAL A 180 4.70 17.85 -17.50
C VAL A 180 3.55 18.79 -17.84
N TYR A 181 2.34 18.38 -17.51
CA TYR A 181 1.10 19.08 -17.83
C TYR A 181 0.40 19.53 -16.55
N VAL A 182 -0.38 20.61 -16.64
CA VAL A 182 -1.27 21.07 -15.56
C VAL A 182 -2.68 20.60 -15.82
N MET A 183 -3.35 20.16 -14.76
CA MET A 183 -4.77 19.82 -14.78
C MET A 183 -5.43 20.13 -13.44
N ASN A 184 -6.75 20.19 -13.43
CA ASN A 184 -7.52 20.28 -12.20
C ASN A 184 -7.84 18.87 -11.69
N PHE A 185 -7.53 18.59 -10.44
CA PHE A 185 -7.90 17.36 -9.77
C PHE A 185 -9.07 17.61 -8.83
N ARG A 186 -10.16 16.88 -9.06
CA ARG A 186 -11.44 16.96 -8.38
C ARG A 186 -11.54 15.81 -7.38
N ASP A 187 -11.27 16.12 -6.12
CA ASP A 187 -11.66 15.29 -4.98
C ASP A 187 -12.70 16.07 -4.15
N LYS A 188 -12.52 16.25 -2.84
CA LYS A 188 -13.40 17.10 -2.01
C LYS A 188 -13.26 18.59 -2.33
N GLU A 189 -12.08 18.99 -2.79
CA GLU A 189 -11.76 20.33 -3.25
C GLU A 189 -11.02 20.21 -4.57
N GLU A 190 -11.34 21.09 -5.50
CA GLU A 190 -10.61 21.20 -6.76
C GLU A 190 -9.24 21.84 -6.52
N CYS A 191 -8.19 21.25 -7.08
CA CYS A 191 -6.84 21.81 -7.00
C CYS A 191 -6.05 21.61 -8.28
N GLU A 192 -5.19 22.59 -8.62
CA GLU A 192 -4.26 22.45 -9.74
C GLU A 192 -3.13 21.48 -9.37
N VAL A 193 -3.01 20.42 -10.16
CA VAL A 193 -1.98 19.38 -10.03
C VAL A 193 -1.17 19.29 -11.31
N VAL A 194 -0.06 18.55 -11.22
CA VAL A 194 0.73 18.20 -12.37
C VAL A 194 0.52 16.76 -12.80
N ALA A 195 0.61 16.49 -14.09
CA ALA A 195 0.39 15.19 -14.70
C ALA A 195 1.42 14.88 -15.76
N CYS A 196 1.63 13.59 -16.01
CA CYS A 196 2.39 13.10 -17.14
C CYS A 196 1.48 12.54 -18.20
N ARG A 197 1.88 12.72 -19.46
CA ARG A 197 1.17 12.16 -20.59
C ARG A 197 1.76 10.80 -20.93
N TYR A 198 0.89 9.80 -21.01
CA TYR A 198 1.13 8.51 -21.60
C TYR A 198 0.52 8.50 -22.99
N TRP A 199 1.32 8.25 -24.03
CA TRP A 199 0.92 8.34 -25.43
C TRP A 199 1.45 7.18 -26.24
N CYS A 200 0.54 6.38 -26.78
CA CYS A 200 0.84 5.33 -27.74
C CYS A 200 0.94 5.91 -29.16
N ARG A 201 2.13 6.38 -29.57
CA ARG A 201 2.39 6.80 -30.96
C ARG A 201 2.59 5.63 -31.92
N GLU A 202 3.47 4.71 -31.53
CA GLU A 202 3.94 3.58 -32.34
C GLU A 202 3.61 2.23 -31.67
N MET A 203 2.80 2.27 -30.62
CA MET A 203 2.37 1.12 -29.83
C MET A 203 0.85 0.95 -29.97
N PRO A 204 0.31 -0.26 -29.73
CA PRO A 204 -1.13 -0.45 -29.68
C PRO A 204 -1.81 0.51 -28.67
N PRO A 205 -3.03 1.00 -28.96
CA PRO A 205 -3.76 1.85 -28.04
C PRO A 205 -4.04 1.12 -26.72
N PHE A 206 -4.24 1.88 -25.65
CA PHE A 206 -4.61 1.35 -24.36
C PHE A 206 -6.00 0.70 -24.45
N ARG A 207 -6.05 -0.60 -24.14
CA ARG A 207 -7.31 -1.33 -24.01
C ARG A 207 -8.01 -0.91 -22.73
N CYS A 208 -9.27 -0.53 -22.86
CA CYS A 208 -10.09 -0.06 -21.75
C CYS A 208 -11.47 -0.73 -21.70
N ILE A 209 -12.04 -0.79 -20.50
CA ILE A 209 -13.44 -1.15 -20.26
C ILE A 209 -14.14 0.05 -19.64
N SER A 210 -15.34 0.37 -20.14
CA SER A 210 -16.19 1.40 -19.56
C SER A 210 -16.78 0.96 -18.23
N LEU A 211 -16.72 1.84 -17.24
CA LEU A 211 -17.33 1.69 -15.93
C LEU A 211 -18.46 2.71 -15.75
N PRO A 212 -19.36 2.54 -14.76
CA PRO A 212 -20.40 3.53 -14.47
C PRO A 212 -19.87 4.95 -14.28
N SER A 213 -18.69 5.09 -13.65
CA SER A 213 -17.94 6.35 -13.62
C SER A 213 -16.53 6.15 -14.17
N GLY A 214 -16.33 6.42 -15.46
CA GLY A 214 -14.99 6.40 -16.09
C GLY A 214 -14.59 5.06 -16.69
N LEU A 215 -13.31 4.69 -16.59
CA LEU A 215 -12.68 3.59 -17.31
C LEU A 215 -11.81 2.73 -16.39
N MET A 216 -11.74 1.44 -16.70
CA MET A 216 -10.58 0.62 -16.38
C MET A 216 -9.66 0.57 -17.59
N ILE A 217 -8.38 0.81 -17.38
CA ILE A 217 -7.37 1.01 -18.42
C ILE A 217 -6.23 0.02 -18.19
N THR A 218 -5.82 -0.70 -19.24
CA THR A 218 -4.61 -1.53 -19.20
C THR A 218 -3.38 -0.67 -19.44
N LEU A 219 -2.41 -0.75 -18.54
CA LEU A 219 -1.12 -0.08 -18.68
C LEU A 219 -0.07 -1.08 -19.21
N PRO A 220 0.78 -0.65 -20.16
CA PRO A 220 1.76 -1.50 -20.81
C PRO A 220 2.96 -1.77 -19.90
N THR A 221 3.07 -3.00 -19.40
CA THR A 221 4.21 -3.49 -18.62
C THR A 221 5.23 -4.18 -19.54
N PHE A 222 6.49 -4.29 -19.10
CA PHE A 222 7.53 -5.02 -19.84
C PHE A 222 7.45 -6.56 -19.69
N CYS A 223 6.66 -7.05 -18.75
CA CYS A 223 6.60 -8.45 -18.35
C CYS A 223 5.18 -8.99 -18.53
N ASP A 224 5.03 -10.12 -19.23
CA ASP A 224 3.71 -10.75 -19.42
C ASP A 224 3.19 -11.42 -18.14
N ASP A 225 4.05 -11.71 -17.17
CA ASP A 225 3.64 -12.32 -15.90
C ASP A 225 3.03 -11.31 -14.92
N ILE A 226 3.26 -9.99 -15.14
CA ILE A 226 2.67 -8.92 -14.33
C ILE A 226 1.95 -7.92 -15.23
N ALA A 227 0.68 -7.67 -14.95
CA ALA A 227 -0.08 -6.60 -15.59
C ALA A 227 -0.23 -5.39 -14.67
N ALA A 228 -0.39 -4.21 -15.25
CA ALA A 228 -0.76 -3.00 -14.53
C ALA A 228 -2.08 -2.44 -15.05
N TYR A 229 -2.95 -2.01 -14.15
CA TYR A 229 -4.26 -1.45 -14.50
C TYR A 229 -4.49 -0.16 -13.74
N CYS A 230 -5.23 0.75 -14.37
CA CYS A 230 -5.73 1.96 -13.72
C CYS A 230 -7.26 1.99 -13.79
N ILE A 231 -7.91 2.26 -12.67
CA ILE A 231 -9.35 2.50 -12.60
C ILE A 231 -9.57 3.96 -12.25
N SER A 232 -10.08 4.75 -13.18
CA SER A 232 -10.42 6.16 -12.95
C SER A 232 -11.60 6.30 -12.00
N ASN A 233 -11.70 7.43 -11.29
CA ASN A 233 -12.86 7.77 -10.46
C ASN A 233 -13.23 6.66 -9.46
N VAL A 234 -12.23 6.02 -8.84
CA VAL A 234 -12.44 4.81 -8.03
C VAL A 234 -13.42 5.02 -6.89
N ASP A 235 -13.44 6.21 -6.28
CA ASP A 235 -14.35 6.48 -5.16
C ASP A 235 -15.82 6.60 -5.59
N GLU A 236 -16.09 6.79 -6.88
CA GLU A 236 -17.43 6.77 -7.47
C GLU A 236 -17.81 5.37 -7.99
N ASN A 237 -16.81 4.53 -8.29
CA ASN A 237 -17.00 3.12 -8.65
C ASN A 237 -17.00 2.26 -7.38
N SER A 238 -18.19 2.00 -6.82
CA SER A 238 -18.31 1.12 -5.65
C SER A 238 -18.27 -0.36 -6.06
N PHE A 239 -17.08 -0.98 -5.98
CA PHE A 239 -16.94 -2.44 -6.02
C PHE A 239 -17.56 -3.05 -4.76
N LYS A 240 -18.50 -3.98 -4.92
CA LYS A 240 -19.21 -4.61 -3.80
C LYS A 240 -18.34 -5.64 -3.08
N ASP A 241 -17.53 -6.37 -3.82
CA ASP A 241 -16.67 -7.42 -3.31
C ASP A 241 -15.42 -7.63 -4.20
N ALA A 242 -14.54 -8.53 -3.75
CA ALA A 242 -13.32 -8.89 -4.47
C ALA A 242 -13.60 -9.66 -5.78
N LYS A 243 -14.78 -10.28 -5.92
CA LYS A 243 -15.15 -11.03 -7.12
C LYS A 243 -15.42 -10.07 -8.27
N GLU A 244 -16.13 -8.96 -8.04
CA GLU A 244 -16.38 -7.95 -9.06
C GLU A 244 -15.07 -7.42 -9.67
N LEU A 245 -14.05 -7.16 -8.85
CA LEU A 245 -12.74 -6.73 -9.36
C LEU A 245 -12.03 -7.84 -10.16
N THR A 246 -12.09 -9.08 -9.69
CA THR A 246 -11.45 -10.23 -10.36
C THR A 246 -12.13 -10.55 -11.69
N ASP A 247 -13.46 -10.49 -11.75
CA ASP A 247 -14.24 -10.66 -12.98
C ASP A 247 -13.91 -9.56 -13.99
N LEU A 248 -13.76 -8.31 -13.52
CA LEU A 248 -13.39 -7.18 -14.37
C LEU A 248 -11.97 -7.34 -14.95
N ILE A 249 -11.01 -7.79 -14.13
CA ILE A 249 -9.65 -8.13 -14.59
C ILE A 249 -9.69 -9.29 -15.61
N ALA A 250 -10.50 -10.32 -15.37
CA ALA A 250 -10.68 -11.40 -16.34
C ALA A 250 -11.27 -10.89 -17.66
N THR A 251 -12.21 -9.95 -17.58
CA THR A 251 -12.84 -9.35 -18.75
C THR A 251 -11.85 -8.53 -19.57
N ILE A 252 -11.04 -7.65 -18.96
CA ILE A 252 -10.11 -6.82 -19.74
C ILE A 252 -9.00 -7.62 -20.42
N ARG A 253 -8.66 -8.78 -19.84
CA ARG A 253 -7.65 -9.71 -20.36
C ARG A 253 -8.17 -10.63 -21.46
N THR A 254 -9.49 -10.75 -21.65
CA THR A 254 -10.05 -11.58 -22.72
C THR A 254 -9.84 -10.94 -24.10
N ASN A 255 -9.88 -11.75 -25.16
CA ASN A 255 -9.92 -11.29 -26.55
C ASN A 255 -11.31 -11.46 -27.18
N ASP A 256 -12.32 -11.73 -26.35
CA ASP A 256 -13.69 -11.93 -26.77
C ASP A 256 -14.41 -10.59 -27.02
N GLU A 257 -14.10 -9.98 -28.15
CA GLU A 257 -14.72 -8.72 -28.61
C GLU A 257 -16.19 -8.90 -29.06
N GLN A 258 -16.70 -10.14 -29.14
CA GLN A 258 -18.09 -10.41 -29.47
C GLN A 258 -19.00 -10.22 -28.26
N ASN A 259 -18.53 -10.63 -27.08
CA ASN A 259 -19.30 -10.55 -25.84
C ASN A 259 -18.97 -9.31 -24.98
N TYR A 260 -17.84 -8.65 -25.25
CA TYR A 260 -17.40 -7.48 -24.48
C TYR A 260 -17.06 -6.28 -25.39
N SER A 261 -17.50 -5.10 -24.97
CA SER A 261 -17.20 -3.84 -25.64
C SER A 261 -15.96 -3.19 -25.02
N PHE A 262 -14.97 -2.91 -25.84
CA PHE A 262 -13.72 -2.26 -25.43
C PHE A 262 -13.63 -0.84 -25.98
N VAL A 263 -13.04 0.05 -25.17
CA VAL A 263 -12.66 1.41 -25.57
C VAL A 263 -11.14 1.43 -25.79
N TRP A 264 -10.70 2.16 -26.80
CA TRP A 264 -9.29 2.25 -27.17
C TRP A 264 -8.81 3.69 -27.06
N LEU A 265 -7.85 3.94 -26.17
CA LEU A 265 -7.26 5.27 -25.98
C LEU A 265 -5.87 5.31 -26.61
N THR A 266 -5.53 6.43 -27.23
CA THR A 266 -4.15 6.70 -27.67
C THR A 266 -3.39 7.52 -26.65
N GLU A 267 -4.09 8.32 -25.83
CA GLU A 267 -3.48 9.22 -24.87
C GLU A 267 -4.14 9.13 -23.49
N ILE A 268 -3.34 9.18 -22.43
CA ILE A 268 -3.79 9.24 -21.03
C ILE A 268 -2.97 10.27 -20.28
N TYR A 269 -3.62 11.11 -19.48
CA TYR A 269 -2.96 12.03 -18.54
C TYR A 269 -3.15 11.49 -17.13
N ILE A 270 -2.05 11.10 -16.50
CA ILE A 270 -2.03 10.57 -15.14
C ILE A 270 -1.36 11.60 -14.23
N PRO A 271 -2.03 12.09 -13.17
CA PRO A 271 -1.42 12.96 -12.18
C PRO A 271 -0.15 12.35 -11.62
N LEU A 272 0.89 13.18 -11.48
CA LEU A 272 2.07 12.81 -10.71
C LEU A 272 1.68 12.63 -9.25
N PHE A 273 2.21 11.59 -8.62
CA PHE A 273 2.03 11.35 -7.19
C PHE A 273 3.37 10.96 -6.57
N ARG A 274 3.55 11.27 -5.30
CA ARG A 274 4.71 10.79 -4.55
C ARG A 274 4.46 9.33 -4.21
N GLY A 275 5.37 8.45 -4.62
CA GLY A 275 5.27 7.04 -4.30
C GLY A 275 5.36 6.79 -2.79
N LEU A 276 6.22 7.55 -2.09
CA LEU A 276 6.35 7.42 -0.64
C LEU A 276 5.18 8.15 0.05
N PRO A 277 4.41 7.46 0.90
CA PRO A 277 3.26 8.07 1.54
C PRO A 277 3.70 9.11 2.58
N THR A 278 3.01 10.26 2.63
CA THR A 278 3.20 11.29 3.66
C THR A 278 2.72 10.85 5.05
N SER A 279 1.89 9.81 5.09
CA SER A 279 1.35 9.17 6.28
C SER A 279 1.22 7.67 6.03
N ALA A 280 1.62 6.82 6.98
CA ALA A 280 1.47 5.38 6.86
C ALA A 280 -0.01 4.97 6.67
N THR A 281 -0.24 3.93 5.88
CA THR A 281 -1.58 3.34 5.70
C THR A 281 -2.01 2.70 7.02
N ASN A 282 -3.13 3.13 7.59
CA ASN A 282 -3.66 2.60 8.85
C ASN A 282 -4.43 1.29 8.64
N ILE A 283 -3.70 0.22 8.30
CA ILE A 283 -4.31 -1.10 8.07
C ILE A 283 -4.97 -1.66 9.34
N ALA A 284 -4.53 -1.27 10.55
CA ALA A 284 -5.21 -1.69 11.78
C ALA A 284 -6.68 -1.24 11.84
N ASP A 285 -6.98 -0.01 11.42
CA ASP A 285 -8.35 0.50 11.37
C ASP A 285 -9.17 -0.19 10.26
N ALA A 286 -8.54 -0.49 9.13
CA ALA A 286 -9.17 -1.28 8.07
C ALA A 286 -9.53 -2.69 8.56
N LEU A 287 -8.61 -3.39 9.25
CA LEU A 287 -8.89 -4.68 9.87
C LEU A 287 -10.06 -4.59 10.84
N ALA A 288 -10.03 -3.63 11.77
CA ALA A 288 -11.08 -3.42 12.77
C ALA A 288 -12.47 -3.24 12.16
N LYS A 289 -12.55 -2.62 10.97
CA LYS A 289 -13.80 -2.38 10.24
C LYS A 289 -14.22 -3.54 9.35
N SER A 290 -13.27 -4.30 8.82
CA SER A 290 -13.52 -5.34 7.81
C SER A 290 -13.70 -6.74 8.37
N ILE A 291 -13.07 -7.06 9.51
CA ILE A 291 -13.10 -8.41 10.10
C ILE A 291 -14.04 -8.40 11.30
N PRO A 292 -15.17 -9.13 11.26
CA PRO A 292 -16.09 -9.23 12.40
C PRO A 292 -15.37 -9.75 13.65
N ARG A 293 -15.64 -9.17 14.82
CA ARG A 293 -15.10 -9.57 16.13
C ARG A 293 -13.57 -9.45 16.29
N ILE A 294 -12.87 -8.83 15.34
CA ILE A 294 -11.43 -8.56 15.47
C ILE A 294 -11.12 -7.46 16.50
N ASP A 295 -12.14 -6.78 17.04
CA ASP A 295 -11.99 -5.80 18.14
C ASP A 295 -11.22 -6.38 19.34
N LYS A 296 -11.27 -7.71 19.52
CA LYS A 296 -10.51 -8.44 20.54
C LYS A 296 -9.00 -8.31 20.38
N LEU A 297 -8.51 -8.09 19.16
CA LEU A 297 -7.10 -7.81 18.90
C LEU A 297 -6.64 -6.50 19.55
N PHE A 298 -7.54 -5.52 19.67
CA PHE A 298 -7.27 -4.18 20.18
C PHE A 298 -7.81 -3.97 21.61
N GLN A 299 -8.06 -5.06 22.33
CA GLN A 299 -8.40 -5.06 23.76
C GLN A 299 -7.16 -5.44 24.57
N PRO A 300 -7.20 -5.28 25.92
CA PRO A 300 -6.11 -5.73 26.78
C PRO A 300 -5.72 -7.18 26.49
N ASP A 301 -4.42 -7.39 26.33
CA ASP A 301 -3.77 -8.66 25.99
C ASP A 301 -4.10 -9.25 24.60
N GLY A 302 -4.81 -8.51 23.74
CA GLY A 302 -5.29 -8.96 22.44
C GLY A 302 -4.20 -9.30 21.42
N PHE A 303 -3.04 -8.62 21.48
CA PHE A 303 -1.85 -8.91 20.67
C PHE A 303 -1.09 -10.16 21.15
N GLY A 304 -1.61 -10.83 22.20
CA GLY A 304 -1.11 -12.08 22.72
C GLY A 304 0.36 -11.98 23.12
N ASP A 305 1.18 -12.88 22.60
CA ASP A 305 2.58 -12.97 23.03
C ASP A 305 3.46 -11.83 22.47
N LEU A 306 2.98 -11.02 21.53
CA LEU A 306 3.73 -9.86 21.03
C LEU A 306 3.91 -8.76 22.09
N GLY A 307 2.94 -8.58 22.98
CA GLY A 307 2.95 -7.55 24.01
C GLY A 307 3.38 -8.05 25.39
N MET A 308 3.71 -7.09 26.26
CA MET A 308 3.89 -7.32 27.70
C MET A 308 2.52 -7.52 28.39
N PRO A 309 2.46 -8.13 29.59
CA PRO A 309 1.19 -8.27 30.31
C PRO A 309 0.44 -6.93 30.53
N GLY A 310 -0.86 -6.93 30.21
CA GLY A 310 -1.74 -5.76 30.24
C GLY A 310 -1.47 -4.77 29.11
N HIS A 311 -0.89 -5.21 28.01
CA HIS A 311 -0.72 -4.38 26.81
C HIS A 311 -2.06 -4.15 26.12
N GLU A 312 -2.19 -3.07 25.35
CA GLU A 312 -3.40 -2.78 24.59
C GLU A 312 -3.03 -2.14 23.25
N ALA A 313 -3.20 -2.91 22.17
CA ALA A 313 -2.89 -2.45 20.83
C ALA A 313 -3.94 -1.43 20.37
N SER A 314 -3.53 -0.46 19.55
CA SER A 314 -4.46 0.53 19.01
C SER A 314 -4.58 0.42 17.50
N HIS A 315 -5.81 0.53 17.01
CA HIS A 315 -6.12 0.80 15.60
C HIS A 315 -6.42 2.28 15.33
N THR A 316 -6.45 3.11 16.37
CA THR A 316 -6.70 4.55 16.26
C THR A 316 -5.43 5.37 16.49
N VAL A 317 -5.31 6.47 15.73
CA VAL A 317 -4.28 7.49 15.94
C VAL A 317 -4.89 8.64 16.71
N SER A 318 -4.33 8.99 17.87
CA SER A 318 -4.84 10.12 18.68
C SER A 318 -3.71 10.95 19.30
N ALA A 319 -4.06 11.87 20.19
CA ALA A 319 -3.07 12.57 21.01
C ALA A 319 -2.36 11.64 22.01
N ARG A 320 -3.01 10.54 22.40
CA ARG A 320 -2.52 9.59 23.41
C ARG A 320 -2.01 8.28 22.80
N LEU A 321 -2.62 7.84 21.70
CA LEU A 321 -2.40 6.52 21.13
C LEU A 321 -1.68 6.57 19.79
N THR A 322 -0.85 5.55 19.59
CA THR A 322 -0.19 5.23 18.33
C THR A 322 -0.70 3.88 17.84
N THR A 323 -0.90 3.76 16.53
CA THR A 323 -1.34 2.50 15.94
C THR A 323 -0.24 1.45 15.98
N SER A 324 -0.61 0.23 16.36
CA SER A 324 0.33 -0.88 16.56
C SER A 324 0.71 -1.60 15.27
N ILE A 325 0.15 -1.20 14.14
CA ILE A 325 0.43 -1.71 12.80
C ILE A 325 0.57 -0.52 11.86
N GLN A 326 1.68 -0.45 11.12
CA GLN A 326 1.98 0.58 10.13
C GLN A 326 2.41 -0.08 8.83
N CYS A 327 1.87 0.42 7.71
CA CYS A 327 2.28 -0.02 6.37
C CYS A 327 2.82 1.18 5.58
N LEU A 328 4.02 1.00 5.03
CA LEU A 328 4.82 1.99 4.30
C LEU A 328 5.13 1.41 2.93
N ASP A 329 4.08 1.18 2.16
CA ASP A 329 4.21 0.64 0.82
C ASP A 329 4.35 1.81 -0.17
N ARG A 330 5.34 1.69 -1.07
CA ARG A 330 5.66 2.67 -2.09
C ARG A 330 5.45 2.06 -3.46
N ILE A 331 4.75 2.77 -4.32
CA ILE A 331 4.60 2.39 -5.72
C ILE A 331 5.04 3.53 -6.62
N GLU A 332 5.79 3.22 -7.67
CA GLU A 332 6.29 4.18 -8.64
C GLU A 332 6.21 3.60 -10.04
N ILE A 333 6.12 4.47 -11.04
CA ILE A 333 6.10 4.07 -12.45
C ILE A 333 7.44 4.47 -13.07
N MET A 334 8.05 3.55 -13.81
CA MET A 334 9.35 3.77 -14.42
C MET A 334 9.34 4.97 -15.37
N HIS A 335 10.42 5.75 -15.30
CA HIS A 335 10.66 6.93 -16.14
C HIS A 335 9.74 8.13 -15.87
N THR A 336 8.81 8.03 -14.92
CA THR A 336 7.99 9.17 -14.51
C THR A 336 8.89 10.32 -14.01
N PRO A 337 8.78 11.53 -14.57
CA PRO A 337 9.53 12.71 -14.14
C PRO A 337 9.44 12.92 -12.64
N ASN A 338 10.59 13.19 -12.01
CA ASN A 338 10.61 13.56 -10.60
C ASN A 338 10.00 14.95 -10.44
N PRO A 339 8.97 15.13 -9.60
CA PRO A 339 8.37 16.43 -9.35
C PRO A 339 9.37 17.53 -8.94
N THR A 340 10.49 17.19 -8.29
CA THR A 340 11.49 18.19 -7.89
C THR A 340 12.25 18.78 -9.07
N ASP A 341 12.35 18.05 -10.18
CA ASP A 341 13.12 18.42 -11.37
C ASP A 341 12.26 19.17 -12.42
N VAL A 342 10.97 19.33 -12.14
CA VAL A 342 10.02 19.97 -13.07
C VAL A 342 10.23 21.48 -13.07
N THR A 343 10.78 21.99 -14.18
CA THR A 343 11.04 23.43 -14.36
C THR A 343 9.96 24.14 -15.17
N PHE A 344 9.20 23.41 -16.00
CA PHE A 344 8.19 23.96 -16.88
C PHE A 344 6.97 23.03 -16.99
N VAL A 345 5.77 23.62 -17.06
CA VAL A 345 4.52 22.89 -17.16
C VAL A 345 3.66 23.42 -18.31
N LYS A 346 3.06 22.51 -19.08
CA LYS A 346 2.20 22.79 -20.24
C LYS A 346 0.72 22.69 -19.88
N GLN A 347 -0.14 23.28 -20.68
CA GLN A 347 -1.58 22.98 -20.62
C GLN A 347 -1.86 21.69 -21.37
N ILE A 348 -2.81 20.89 -20.88
CA ILE A 348 -3.31 19.74 -21.63
C ILE A 348 -4.00 20.26 -22.90
N PRO A 349 -3.71 19.69 -24.09
CA PRO A 349 -4.43 20.02 -25.32
C PRO A 349 -5.95 19.77 -25.16
N PRO A 350 -6.81 20.38 -26.00
CA PRO A 350 -8.25 20.11 -25.95
C PRO A 350 -8.56 18.61 -26.02
N GLU A 351 -9.52 18.16 -25.21
CA GLU A 351 -9.90 16.75 -25.13
C GLU A 351 -10.36 16.17 -26.48
N THR A 352 -9.95 14.94 -26.74
CA THR A 352 -10.35 14.15 -27.92
C THR A 352 -10.96 12.82 -27.47
N GLU A 353 -11.76 12.16 -28.33
CA GLU A 353 -12.41 10.88 -27.99
C GLU A 353 -11.42 9.74 -27.66
N SER A 354 -10.17 9.82 -28.14
CA SER A 354 -9.11 8.86 -27.87
C SER A 354 -8.21 9.23 -26.68
N GLN A 355 -8.62 10.20 -25.87
CA GLN A 355 -7.88 10.71 -24.72
C GLN A 355 -8.64 10.45 -23.41
N ALA A 356 -7.91 10.11 -22.34
CA ALA A 356 -8.45 10.13 -20.98
C ALA A 356 -7.61 11.00 -20.05
N ILE A 357 -8.26 11.68 -19.12
CA ILE A 357 -7.63 12.46 -18.07
C ILE A 357 -8.08 11.89 -16.72
N LEU A 358 -7.13 11.47 -15.88
CA LEU A 358 -7.43 10.94 -14.56
C LEU A 358 -7.52 12.07 -13.54
N ASP A 359 -8.64 12.78 -13.56
CA ASP A 359 -8.83 14.01 -12.81
C ASP A 359 -9.54 13.87 -11.47
N LYS A 360 -9.72 12.63 -10.98
CA LYS A 360 -10.26 12.29 -9.66
C LYS A 360 -9.43 11.17 -9.04
N PRO A 361 -9.65 10.81 -7.75
CA PRO A 361 -9.02 9.64 -7.15
C PRO A 361 -9.15 8.40 -8.04
N PHE A 362 -8.03 7.73 -8.26
CA PHE A 362 -7.93 6.56 -9.12
C PHE A 362 -7.22 5.41 -8.41
N LEU A 363 -7.44 4.19 -8.88
CA LEU A 363 -6.80 2.99 -8.34
C LEU A 363 -5.80 2.45 -9.34
N LEU A 364 -4.54 2.36 -8.93
CA LEU A 364 -3.48 1.68 -9.63
C LEU A 364 -3.35 0.26 -9.05
N ILE A 365 -3.38 -0.74 -9.94
CA ILE A 365 -3.32 -2.16 -9.59
C ILE A 365 -2.12 -2.77 -10.29
N VAL A 366 -1.28 -3.47 -9.54
CA VAL A 366 -0.29 -4.39 -10.10
C VAL A 366 -0.79 -5.79 -9.86
N TRP A 367 -0.92 -6.58 -10.92
CA TRP A 367 -1.56 -7.88 -10.91
C TRP A 367 -0.57 -8.98 -11.27
N ASP A 368 -0.52 -10.03 -10.46
CA ASP A 368 0.20 -11.25 -10.76
C ASP A 368 -0.69 -12.13 -11.65
N ASN A 369 -0.29 -12.29 -12.91
CA ASN A 369 -1.08 -13.04 -13.89
C ASN A 369 -1.07 -14.55 -13.63
N LEU A 370 -0.03 -15.10 -13.00
CA LEU A 370 0.10 -16.52 -12.69
C LEU A 370 -0.78 -16.92 -11.50
N ARG A 371 -0.76 -16.11 -10.44
CA ARG A 371 -1.59 -16.34 -9.23
C ARG A 371 -3.01 -15.83 -9.39
N ASN A 372 -3.24 -15.02 -10.43
CA ASN A 372 -4.49 -14.29 -10.64
C ASN A 372 -4.92 -13.51 -9.39
N ALA A 373 -3.99 -12.74 -8.85
CA ALA A 373 -4.17 -12.00 -7.61
C ALA A 373 -3.47 -10.63 -7.68
N PRO A 374 -3.97 -9.62 -6.95
CA PRO A 374 -3.27 -8.35 -6.86
C PRO A 374 -1.96 -8.53 -6.10
N LEU A 375 -0.88 -7.98 -6.64
CA LEU A 375 0.39 -7.81 -5.94
C LEU A 375 0.41 -6.48 -5.17
N TYR A 376 -0.08 -5.40 -5.82
CA TYR A 376 -0.31 -4.09 -5.19
C TYR A 376 -1.70 -3.55 -5.51
N LEU A 377 -2.27 -2.85 -4.53
CA LEU A 377 -3.44 -1.99 -4.68
C LEU A 377 -3.06 -0.60 -4.16
N ALA A 378 -3.20 0.42 -5.00
CA ALA A 378 -2.80 1.78 -4.69
C ALA A 378 -3.89 2.78 -5.09
N ARG A 379 -4.67 3.25 -4.12
CA ARG A 379 -5.58 4.38 -4.32
C ARG A 379 -4.77 5.67 -4.26
N ILE A 380 -4.74 6.40 -5.37
CA ILE A 380 -4.05 7.68 -5.48
C ILE A 380 -5.09 8.80 -5.36
N ALA A 381 -5.01 9.56 -4.28
CA ALA A 381 -5.92 10.68 -3.97
C ALA A 381 -5.18 11.96 -3.57
N ASN A 382 -3.85 11.91 -3.43
CA ASN A 382 -2.98 13.04 -3.12
C ASN A 382 -1.91 13.22 -4.21
N PRO A 383 -2.31 13.65 -5.42
CA PRO A 383 -1.35 14.01 -6.46
C PRO A 383 -0.50 15.22 -6.07
N VAL A 384 0.60 15.42 -6.79
CA VAL A 384 1.51 16.55 -6.59
C VAL A 384 0.84 17.84 -7.05
N LYS A 385 0.72 18.79 -6.13
CA LYS A 385 0.13 20.10 -6.42
C LYS A 385 1.12 20.96 -7.19
N LYS A 386 0.62 21.72 -8.17
CA LYS A 386 1.44 22.65 -8.98
C LYS A 386 2.22 23.65 -8.12
N ARG A 387 1.63 24.10 -7.01
CA ARG A 387 2.28 25.03 -6.07
C ARG A 387 3.51 24.44 -5.37
N ASP A 388 3.56 23.12 -5.20
CA ASP A 388 4.65 22.43 -4.50
C ASP A 388 5.92 22.37 -5.39
N ILE A 389 5.78 22.58 -6.71
CA ILE A 389 6.88 22.68 -7.68
C ILE A 389 7.44 24.11 -7.74
N ARG A 390 6.59 25.12 -7.57
CA ARG A 390 7.00 26.55 -7.68
C ARG A 390 8.01 26.98 -6.62
N HIS A 391 8.09 26.30 -5.48
CA HIS A 391 9.10 26.58 -4.46
C HIS A 391 10.54 26.26 -4.92
N ASN A 392 10.73 25.52 -6.01
CA ASN A 392 12.04 25.24 -6.60
C ASN A 392 12.39 26.17 -7.77
N LEU A 393 11.50 27.12 -8.12
CA LEU A 393 11.65 28.06 -9.25
C LEU A 393 12.01 29.49 -8.81
N SER A 394 12.37 29.68 -7.54
CA SER A 394 12.77 30.97 -6.96
C SER A 394 14.28 31.11 -6.83
#